data_AF-A0AAD5L6Q7-F1
#
_entry.id   AF-A0AAD5L6Q7-F1
#
_cell.length_a   1.000
_cell.length_b   1.000
_cell.length_c   1.000
_cell.angle_alpha   90.00
_cell.angle_beta   90.00
_cell.angle_gamma   90.00
#
_symmetry.space_group_name_H-M   'P 1'
#
loop_
_entity.id
_entity.type
_entity.pdbx_description
1 polymer ?
#
loop_
_entity_poly.entity_id
_entity_poly.type
_entity_poly.pdbx_seq_one_letter_code
_entity_poly.pdbx_strand_id
1 'polypeptide(L)'
;MSVFEQLRPFVSLCQACGLIPYTIENSASTKKFIKFTFSFKHFTTFWFSFIFILQLATIVVFVYFSMNRAVDLLFDGTVPLTITVVFGMNWLSSMAQLLASRWISMQYRQLRKTVEAVQEVERLFGDKFITQHRSSVTTRFILGFFLVLLGVTGLLFVFIPVYRSLLPSDMSAFATTVLFSFGMLASVMTECIFLLAHLSYYIIAHYIHLLLHPDNHEELLVISQKETGCNTGKWEINTVIFNHLCRASSEINSIFSFPTLFMLTSKFISVVSTAYVCVYSFGRPNPVLQDYTKSIPFVFITDWVRIFIALYAADMPVRLLRERIIAASHSGSSKTLSDRIEAMSMLMQTDENRVRLSAAGFFNVGMHLIPALTGAAVTYMVILLQS
;
A
#
# COMPACT_ATOMS: atom_id res chain seq x y z
N MET A 1 0.43 2.80 24.68
CA MET A 1 1.43 3.28 23.71
C MET A 1 0.67 3.57 22.43
N SER A 2 0.64 4.83 21.99
CA SER A 2 -0.19 5.27 20.85
C SER A 2 0.21 4.51 19.57
N VAL A 3 -0.73 4.28 18.67
CA VAL A 3 -0.45 3.63 17.38
C VAL A 3 0.64 4.37 16.60
N PHE A 4 0.72 5.70 16.73
CA PHE A 4 1.73 6.51 16.07
C PHE A 4 3.15 6.31 16.62
N GLU A 5 3.28 5.99 17.91
CA GLU A 5 4.59 5.66 18.50
C GLU A 5 5.09 4.31 17.98
N GLN A 6 4.18 3.36 17.75
CA GLN A 6 4.49 2.05 17.17
C GLN A 6 4.91 2.15 15.69
N LEU A 7 4.41 3.14 14.95
CA LEU A 7 4.76 3.39 13.56
C LEU A 7 6.11 4.11 13.38
N ARG A 8 6.77 4.57 14.45
CA ARG A 8 8.02 5.33 14.37
C ARG A 8 9.13 4.62 13.57
N PRO A 9 9.40 3.31 13.75
CA PRO A 9 10.39 2.60 12.95
C PRO A 9 10.02 2.57 11.46
N PHE A 10 8.73 2.45 11.15
CA PHE A 10 8.24 2.48 9.78
C PHE A 10 8.41 3.86 9.12
N VAL A 11 8.09 4.94 9.85
CA VAL A 11 8.32 6.30 9.34
C VAL A 11 9.80 6.55 9.08
N SER A 12 10.69 6.07 9.96
CA SER A 12 12.13 6.15 9.75
C SER A 12 12.58 5.41 8.49
N LEU A 13 11.99 4.24 8.19
CA LEU A 13 12.23 3.51 6.95
C LEU A 13 11.77 4.32 5.73
N CYS A 14 10.56 4.89 5.78
CA CYS A 14 10.02 5.73 4.72
C CYS A 14 10.87 6.99 4.47
N GLN A 15 11.44 7.59 5.52
CA GLN A 15 12.39 8.70 5.39
C GLN A 15 13.71 8.24 4.78
N ALA A 16 14.25 7.10 5.23
CA ALA A 16 15.52 6.55 4.74
C ALA A 16 15.46 6.24 3.24
N CYS A 17 14.36 5.66 2.74
CA CYS A 17 14.16 5.36 1.32
C CYS A 17 13.69 6.56 0.49
N GLY A 18 13.49 7.73 1.11
CA GLY A 18 13.07 8.95 0.41
C GLY A 18 11.60 8.95 -0.02
N LEU A 19 10.72 8.18 0.62
CA LEU A 19 9.28 8.19 0.38
C LEU A 19 8.61 9.43 0.99
N ILE A 20 9.04 9.82 2.20
CA ILE A 20 8.39 10.87 3.00
C ILE A 20 9.41 11.96 3.39
N PRO A 21 9.17 13.25 3.05
CA PRO A 21 10.09 14.35 3.36
C PRO A 21 9.85 15.00 4.73
N TYR A 22 8.94 14.46 5.56
CA TYR A 22 8.51 15.11 6.81
C TYR A 22 9.31 14.65 8.01
N THR A 23 9.56 15.57 8.94
CA THR A 23 10.12 15.26 10.27
C THR A 23 8.97 14.98 11.25
N ILE A 24 9.18 14.01 12.16
CA ILE A 24 8.30 13.79 13.30
C ILE A 24 8.65 14.82 14.38
N GLU A 25 7.71 15.70 14.73
CA GLU A 25 7.82 16.55 15.91
C GLU A 25 7.22 15.87 17.14
N ASN A 26 8.00 15.83 18.22
CA ASN A 26 7.56 15.32 19.51
C ASN A 26 7.37 16.47 20.49
N SER A 27 6.45 16.28 21.43
CA SER A 27 6.32 17.20 22.57
C SER A 27 7.59 17.17 23.41
N ALA A 28 8.12 18.36 23.71
CA ALA A 28 9.27 18.49 24.60
C ALA A 28 8.99 17.96 26.02
N SER A 29 7.73 18.03 26.47
CA SER A 29 7.32 17.60 27.81
C SER A 29 6.91 16.14 27.89
N THR A 30 6.14 15.63 26.92
CA THR A 30 5.57 14.28 26.98
C THR A 30 6.29 13.27 26.09
N LYS A 31 7.22 13.70 25.23
CA LYS A 31 7.87 12.91 24.17
C LYS A 31 6.90 12.20 23.21
N LYS A 32 5.59 12.47 23.31
CA LYS A 32 4.55 11.94 22.42
C LYS A 32 4.62 12.65 21.06
N PHE A 33 4.23 11.93 20.02
CA PHE A 33 4.09 12.45 18.66
C PHE A 33 3.08 13.62 18.64
N ILE A 34 3.45 14.75 18.04
CA ILE A 34 2.55 15.90 17.85
C ILE A 34 2.08 15.97 16.40
N LYS A 35 3.02 16.18 15.47
CA LYS A 35 2.69 16.44 14.06
C LYS A 35 3.87 16.12 13.15
N PHE A 36 3.56 16.03 11.86
CA PHE A 36 4.55 16.06 10.79
C PHE A 36 4.86 17.50 10.41
N THR A 37 6.15 17.84 10.28
CA THR A 37 6.59 19.15 9.75
C THR A 37 7.48 19.01 8.54
N PHE A 38 7.30 19.93 7.60
CA PHE A 38 8.10 20.09 6.40
C PHE A 38 8.82 21.43 6.50
N SER A 39 10.15 21.43 6.34
CA SER A 39 10.96 22.64 6.31
C SER A 39 12.28 22.35 5.65
N PHE A 40 12.74 23.26 4.79
CA PHE A 40 14.11 23.22 4.23
C PHE A 40 15.20 23.32 5.30
N LYS A 41 14.86 23.65 6.55
CA LYS A 41 15.81 23.60 7.67
C LYS A 41 16.03 22.18 8.21
N HIS A 42 15.16 21.22 7.88
CA HIS A 42 15.27 19.85 8.37
C HIS A 42 16.18 19.01 7.47
N PHE A 43 17.08 18.24 8.10
CA PHE A 43 17.97 17.29 7.41
C PHE A 43 17.19 16.26 6.58
N THR A 44 16.03 15.82 7.05
CA THR A 44 15.12 14.89 6.35
C THR A 44 14.67 15.41 4.98
N THR A 45 14.44 16.72 4.84
CA THR A 45 14.03 17.34 3.57
C THR A 45 15.19 17.43 2.58
N PHE A 46 16.41 17.71 3.05
CA PHE A 46 17.62 17.62 2.22
C PHE A 46 17.90 16.18 1.79
N TRP A 47 17.81 15.23 2.71
CA TRP A 47 17.98 13.80 2.43
C TRP A 47 16.99 13.32 1.37
N PHE A 48 15.71 13.68 1.51
CA PHE A 48 14.69 13.37 0.51
C PHE A 48 15.04 13.92 -0.87
N SER A 49 15.48 15.18 -0.95
CA SER A 49 15.85 15.82 -2.23
C SER A 49 17.06 15.15 -2.87
N PHE A 50 18.07 14.79 -2.06
CA PHE A 50 19.25 14.05 -2.49
C PHE A 50 18.88 12.67 -3.04
N ILE A 51 18.11 11.88 -2.29
CA ILE A 51 17.64 10.56 -2.74
C ILE A 51 16.77 10.67 -3.99
N PHE A 52 15.93 11.69 -4.10
CA PHE A 52 15.10 11.90 -5.27
C PHE A 52 15.93 12.16 -6.54
N ILE A 53 16.92 13.05 -6.47
CA ILE A 53 17.82 13.34 -7.61
C ILE A 53 18.58 12.07 -8.01
N LEU A 54 19.07 11.30 -7.05
CA LEU A 54 19.80 10.08 -7.31
C LEU A 54 18.92 8.99 -7.94
N GLN A 55 17.70 8.81 -7.45
CA GLN A 55 16.74 7.90 -8.07
C GLN A 55 16.43 8.31 -9.52
N LEU A 56 16.21 9.61 -9.77
CA LEU A 56 16.03 10.15 -11.13
C LEU A 56 17.24 9.86 -12.03
N ALA A 57 18.45 10.09 -11.53
CA ALA A 57 19.67 9.79 -12.29
C ALA A 57 19.78 8.29 -12.60
N THR A 58 19.55 7.42 -11.61
CA THR A 58 19.55 5.96 -11.78
C THR A 58 18.55 5.50 -12.83
N ILE A 59 17.34 6.07 -12.81
CA ILE A 59 16.32 5.80 -13.83
C ILE A 59 16.79 6.19 -15.22
N VAL A 60 17.28 7.41 -15.39
CA VAL A 60 17.74 7.91 -16.69
C VAL A 60 18.84 7.01 -17.25
N VAL A 61 19.77 6.58 -16.39
CA VAL A 61 20.83 5.63 -16.77
C VAL A 61 20.25 4.28 -17.19
N PHE A 62 19.31 3.72 -16.43
CA PHE A 62 18.66 2.46 -16.79
C PHE A 62 17.82 2.57 -18.07
N VAL A 63 17.14 3.70 -18.31
CA VAL A 63 16.39 3.97 -19.55
C VAL A 63 17.35 4.02 -20.73
N TYR A 64 18.46 4.74 -20.59
CA TYR A 64 19.46 4.85 -21.65
C TYR A 64 20.00 3.48 -22.07
N PHE A 65 20.42 2.64 -21.11
CA PHE A 65 20.89 1.28 -21.41
C PHE A 65 19.78 0.36 -21.93
N SER A 66 18.56 0.48 -21.41
CA SER A 66 17.43 -0.32 -21.87
C SER A 66 16.98 0.06 -23.28
N MET A 67 17.06 1.34 -23.66
CA MET A 67 16.71 1.80 -25.01
C MET A 67 17.68 1.23 -26.04
N ASN A 68 18.98 1.19 -25.76
CA ASN A 68 19.95 0.56 -26.65
C ASN A 68 19.59 -0.92 -26.89
N ARG A 69 19.22 -1.64 -25.83
CA ARG A 69 18.79 -3.04 -25.95
C ARG A 69 17.44 -3.21 -26.64
N ALA A 70 16.51 -2.27 -26.47
CA ALA A 70 15.21 -2.27 -27.12
C ALA A 70 15.35 -2.02 -28.63
N VAL A 71 16.32 -1.19 -29.03
CA VAL A 71 16.71 -1.00 -30.43
C VAL A 71 17.26 -2.31 -31.00
N ASP A 72 18.14 -3.01 -30.29
CA ASP A 72 18.63 -4.32 -30.71
C ASP A 72 17.50 -5.36 -30.87
N LEU A 73 16.53 -5.36 -29.93
CA LEU A 73 15.33 -6.21 -30.00
C LEU A 73 14.39 -5.87 -31.15
N LEU A 74 14.29 -4.59 -31.53
CA LEU A 74 13.47 -4.14 -32.67
C LEU A 74 14.06 -4.56 -34.01
N PHE A 75 15.39 -4.64 -34.09
CA PHE A 75 16.10 -5.07 -35.29
C PHE A 75 16.31 -6.60 -35.35
N ASP A 76 16.07 -7.32 -34.26
CA ASP A 76 16.03 -8.78 -34.23
C ASP A 76 14.70 -9.30 -34.81
N GLY A 77 14.73 -9.70 -36.09
CA GLY A 77 13.57 -10.24 -36.81
C GLY A 77 12.99 -11.54 -36.23
N THR A 78 13.59 -12.12 -35.19
CA THR A 78 13.09 -13.33 -34.51
C THR A 78 12.19 -13.03 -33.32
N VAL A 79 12.15 -11.78 -32.85
CA VAL A 79 11.32 -11.35 -31.72
C VAL A 79 10.07 -10.62 -32.22
N PRO A 80 8.86 -11.07 -31.87
CA PRO A 80 7.63 -10.38 -32.22
C PRO A 80 7.60 -8.95 -31.65
N LEU A 81 7.11 -8.01 -32.44
CA LEU A 81 6.91 -6.62 -32.02
C LEU A 81 6.08 -6.52 -30.72
N THR A 82 5.15 -7.45 -30.50
CA THR A 82 4.33 -7.56 -29.30
C THR A 82 5.18 -7.67 -28.03
N ILE A 83 6.28 -8.42 -28.07
CA ILE A 83 7.20 -8.58 -26.92
C ILE A 83 7.91 -7.25 -26.63
N THR A 84 8.39 -6.54 -27.65
CA THR A 84 9.02 -5.23 -27.49
C THR A 84 8.07 -4.20 -26.90
N VAL A 85 6.83 -4.14 -27.39
CA VAL A 85 5.78 -3.25 -26.85
C VAL A 85 5.50 -3.59 -25.39
N VAL A 86 5.39 -4.87 -25.06
CA VAL A 86 5.17 -5.37 -23.70
C VAL A 86 6.31 -4.95 -22.74
N PHE A 87 7.57 -5.11 -23.14
CA PHE A 87 8.71 -4.65 -22.33
C PHE A 87 8.70 -3.14 -22.14
N GLY A 88 8.38 -2.37 -23.19
CA GLY A 88 8.22 -0.91 -23.12
C GLY A 88 7.12 -0.48 -22.15
N MET A 89 5.95 -1.15 -22.19
CA MET A 89 4.85 -0.88 -21.27
C MET A 89 5.22 -1.17 -19.82
N ASN A 90 5.91 -2.29 -19.55
CA ASN A 90 6.41 -2.62 -18.21
C ASN A 90 7.43 -1.59 -17.67
N TRP A 91 8.24 -1.03 -18.56
CA TRP A 91 9.17 0.04 -18.23
C TRP A 91 8.45 1.32 -17.85
N LEU A 92 7.51 1.79 -18.69
CA LEU A 92 6.69 2.98 -18.42
C LEU A 92 5.86 2.82 -17.13
N SER A 93 5.31 1.62 -16.95
CA SER A 93 4.60 1.17 -15.75
C SER A 93 5.47 1.28 -14.48
N SER A 94 6.73 0.87 -14.54
CA SER A 94 7.69 1.02 -13.43
C SER A 94 8.03 2.47 -13.14
N MET A 95 8.13 3.32 -14.16
CA MET A 95 8.33 4.77 -13.99
C MET A 95 7.14 5.46 -13.34
N ALA A 96 5.92 5.04 -13.70
CA ALA A 96 4.70 5.59 -13.12
C ALA A 96 4.58 5.30 -11.60
N GLN A 97 5.15 4.20 -11.10
CA GLN A 97 5.17 3.88 -9.66
C GLN A 97 5.99 4.90 -8.86
N LEU A 98 7.02 5.49 -9.45
CA LEU A 98 7.79 6.55 -8.80
C LEU A 98 6.99 7.84 -8.73
N LEU A 99 6.22 8.17 -9.77
CA LEU A 99 5.29 9.31 -9.71
C LEU A 99 4.24 9.10 -8.62
N ALA A 100 3.74 7.88 -8.45
CA ALA A 100 2.84 7.53 -7.35
C ALA A 100 3.48 7.73 -5.96
N SER A 101 4.77 7.40 -5.80
CA SER A 101 5.51 7.70 -4.56
C SER A 101 5.54 9.20 -4.25
N ARG A 102 5.74 10.03 -5.29
CA ARG A 102 5.80 11.49 -5.16
C ARG A 102 4.44 12.11 -4.91
N TRP A 103 3.38 11.53 -5.47
CA TRP A 103 2.01 11.90 -5.14
C TRP A 103 1.75 11.84 -3.63
N ILE A 104 2.12 10.74 -2.97
CA ILE A 104 1.96 10.57 -1.52
C ILE A 104 2.71 11.67 -0.74
N SER A 105 3.91 12.04 -1.20
CA SER A 105 4.70 13.14 -0.61
C SER A 105 4.12 14.54 -0.86
N MET A 106 3.20 14.71 -1.81
CA MET A 106 2.51 15.98 -2.04
C MET A 106 1.24 16.12 -1.19
N GLN A 107 0.60 14.99 -0.82
CA GLN A 107 -0.63 14.97 -0.03
C GLN A 107 -0.40 15.09 1.49
N TYR A 108 0.59 15.89 1.91
CA TYR A 108 0.97 16.05 3.31
C TYR A 108 -0.18 16.59 4.18
N ARG A 109 -1.02 17.46 3.61
CA ARG A 109 -2.13 18.09 4.33
C ARG A 109 -3.16 17.04 4.72
N GLN A 110 -3.45 16.12 3.81
CA GLN A 110 -4.37 15.02 4.00
C GLN A 110 -3.78 14.02 5.00
N LEU A 111 -2.49 13.70 4.89
CA LEU A 111 -1.81 12.83 5.87
C LEU A 111 -1.92 13.42 7.28
N ARG A 112 -1.71 14.73 7.42
CA ARG A 112 -1.87 15.44 8.69
C ARG A 112 -3.31 15.35 9.21
N LYS A 113 -4.31 15.61 8.37
CA LYS A 113 -5.73 15.51 8.76
C LYS A 113 -6.13 14.09 9.18
N THR A 114 -5.59 13.07 8.50
CA THR A 114 -5.79 11.66 8.88
C THR A 114 -5.24 11.41 10.28
N VAL A 115 -4.02 11.88 10.55
CA VAL A 115 -3.39 11.71 11.86
C VAL A 115 -4.17 12.43 12.95
N GLU A 116 -4.59 13.68 12.71
CA GLU A 116 -5.45 14.44 13.64
C GLU A 116 -6.78 13.73 13.90
N ALA A 117 -7.41 13.16 12.87
CA ALA A 117 -8.66 12.40 13.03
C ALA A 117 -8.47 11.12 13.85
N VAL A 118 -7.39 10.37 13.63
CA VAL A 118 -7.08 9.15 14.39
C VAL A 118 -6.67 9.49 15.83
N GLN A 119 -5.95 10.59 16.06
CA GLN A 119 -5.64 11.06 17.41
C GLN A 119 -6.89 11.43 18.19
N GLU A 120 -7.88 12.05 17.54
CA GLU A 120 -9.17 12.34 18.18
C GLU A 120 -9.92 11.04 18.52
N VAL A 121 -9.85 10.02 17.65
CA VAL A 121 -10.37 8.68 17.95
C VAL A 121 -9.65 8.08 19.17
N GLU A 122 -8.32 8.15 19.25
CA GLU A 122 -7.57 7.68 20.42
C GLU A 122 -7.98 8.44 21.70
N ARG A 123 -8.19 9.77 21.60
CA ARG A 123 -8.64 10.60 22.73
C ARG A 123 -10.03 10.19 23.22
N LEU A 124 -10.95 9.91 22.31
CA LEU A 124 -12.33 9.51 22.62
C LEU A 124 -12.40 8.09 23.21
N PHE A 125 -11.53 7.16 22.80
CA PHE A 125 -11.42 5.84 23.43
C PHE A 125 -10.76 5.89 24.81
N GLY A 126 -9.84 6.85 25.03
CA GLY A 126 -9.13 7.03 26.29
C GLY A 126 -7.88 6.15 26.43
N ASP A 127 -6.83 6.72 27.04
CA ASP A 127 -5.50 6.10 27.14
C ASP A 127 -5.52 4.70 27.82
N LYS A 128 -6.36 4.50 28.84
CA LYS A 128 -6.45 3.24 29.58
C LYS A 128 -7.01 2.10 28.72
N PHE A 129 -8.07 2.37 27.97
CA PHE A 129 -8.73 1.40 27.10
C PHE A 129 -7.81 0.97 25.95
N ILE A 130 -7.06 1.90 25.38
CA ILE A 130 -6.08 1.63 24.31
C ILE A 130 -4.90 0.80 24.84
N THR A 131 -4.45 1.03 26.08
CA THR A 131 -3.40 0.20 26.67
C THR A 131 -3.82 -1.24 26.90
N GLN A 132 -5.10 -1.47 27.20
CA GLN A 132 -5.66 -2.80 27.39
C GLN A 132 -5.87 -3.53 26.05
N HIS A 133 -6.28 -2.79 25.02
CA HIS A 133 -6.51 -3.32 23.67
C HIS A 133 -5.34 -3.03 22.73
N ARG A 134 -4.20 -3.66 22.98
CA ARG A 134 -2.97 -3.41 22.21
C ARG A 134 -3.11 -3.83 20.74
N SER A 135 -2.92 -2.88 19.84
CA SER A 135 -2.91 -3.12 18.40
C SER A 135 -1.75 -4.04 17.97
N SER A 136 -1.95 -4.94 17.00
CA SER A 136 -0.87 -5.77 16.43
C SER A 136 -0.10 -5.07 15.29
N VAL A 137 -0.16 -3.73 15.23
CA VAL A 137 0.51 -2.89 14.23
C VAL A 137 2.02 -3.16 14.19
N THR A 138 2.67 -3.28 15.36
CA THR A 138 4.11 -3.55 15.44
C THR A 138 4.48 -4.89 14.81
N THR A 139 3.73 -5.96 15.10
CA THR A 139 3.97 -7.30 14.54
C THR A 139 3.76 -7.30 13.02
N ARG A 140 2.72 -6.63 12.54
CA ARG A 140 2.46 -6.49 11.10
C ARG A 140 3.52 -5.67 10.39
N PHE A 141 4.04 -4.61 11.03
CA PHE A 141 5.18 -3.87 10.51
C PHE A 141 6.43 -4.75 10.40
N ILE A 142 6.77 -5.52 11.44
CA ILE A 142 7.94 -6.41 11.42
C ILE A 142 7.81 -7.45 10.29
N LEU A 143 6.65 -8.09 10.18
CA LEU A 143 6.37 -9.06 9.11
C LEU A 143 6.47 -8.39 7.73
N GLY A 144 5.84 -7.23 7.57
CA GLY A 144 5.88 -6.45 6.34
C GLY A 144 7.29 -6.02 5.96
N PHE A 145 8.11 -5.61 6.94
CA PHE A 145 9.51 -5.25 6.73
C PHE A 145 10.33 -6.43 6.20
N PHE A 146 10.18 -7.62 6.79
CA PHE A 146 10.84 -8.83 6.27
C PHE A 146 10.35 -9.19 4.87
N LEU A 147 9.05 -9.06 4.58
CA LEU A 147 8.49 -9.29 3.25
C LEU A 147 9.07 -8.32 2.21
N VAL A 148 9.18 -7.03 2.55
CA VAL A 148 9.80 -6.00 1.69
C VAL A 148 11.26 -6.38 1.39
N LEU A 149 12.06 -6.69 2.43
CA LEU A 149 13.46 -7.06 2.24
C LEU A 149 13.61 -8.34 1.42
N LEU A 150 12.83 -9.38 1.70
CA LEU A 150 12.86 -10.63 0.97
C LEU A 150 12.46 -10.43 -0.49
N GLY A 151 11.42 -9.65 -0.76
CA GLY A 151 10.94 -9.34 -2.10
C GLY A 151 11.99 -8.59 -2.91
N VAL A 152 12.61 -7.56 -2.33
CA VAL A 152 13.61 -6.73 -3.01
C VAL A 152 14.94 -7.47 -3.20
N THR A 153 15.40 -8.24 -2.21
CA THR A 153 16.61 -9.09 -2.36
C THR A 153 16.38 -10.20 -3.38
N GLY A 154 15.22 -10.87 -3.34
CA GLY A 154 14.84 -11.87 -4.34
C GLY A 154 14.80 -11.28 -5.75
N LEU A 155 14.21 -10.10 -5.92
CA LEU A 155 14.22 -9.38 -7.20
C LEU A 155 15.64 -9.14 -7.70
N LEU A 156 16.53 -8.67 -6.83
CA LEU A 156 17.93 -8.42 -7.21
C LEU A 156 18.61 -9.71 -7.69
N PHE A 157 18.55 -10.80 -6.91
CA PHE A 157 19.20 -12.06 -7.27
C PHE A 157 18.74 -12.60 -8.62
N VAL A 158 17.43 -12.51 -8.87
CA VAL A 158 16.83 -13.05 -10.08
C VAL A 158 17.15 -12.18 -11.30
N PHE A 159 17.36 -10.87 -11.13
CA PHE A 159 17.71 -9.95 -12.20
C PHE A 159 19.23 -9.80 -12.46
N ILE A 160 20.11 -10.42 -11.66
CA ILE A 160 21.58 -10.39 -11.91
C ILE A 160 21.95 -10.67 -13.37
N PRO A 161 21.43 -11.72 -14.04
CA PRO A 161 21.77 -12.01 -15.44
C PRO A 161 21.37 -10.88 -16.38
N VAL A 162 20.16 -10.33 -16.18
CA VAL A 162 19.61 -9.21 -16.95
C VAL A 162 20.46 -7.95 -16.81
N TYR A 163 20.92 -7.66 -15.59
CA TYR A 163 21.78 -6.50 -15.36
C TYR A 163 23.18 -6.68 -15.94
N ARG A 164 23.73 -7.89 -15.89
CA ARG A 164 25.03 -8.20 -16.48
C ARG A 164 25.02 -8.02 -18.00
N SER A 165 23.89 -8.27 -18.65
CA SER A 165 23.75 -8.09 -20.09
C SER A 165 23.32 -6.68 -20.51
N LEU A 166 22.72 -5.90 -19.60
CA LEU A 166 22.37 -4.49 -19.85
C LEU A 166 23.54 -3.52 -19.61
N LEU A 167 24.40 -3.80 -18.64
CA LEU A 167 25.47 -2.88 -18.24
C LEU A 167 26.73 -3.08 -19.09
N PRO A 168 27.46 -1.99 -19.43
CA PRO A 168 28.72 -2.08 -20.15
C PRO A 168 29.74 -2.92 -19.37
N SER A 169 30.53 -3.76 -20.08
CA SER A 169 31.62 -4.55 -19.48
C SER A 169 32.68 -3.70 -18.79
N ASP A 170 32.84 -2.46 -19.26
CA ASP A 170 33.93 -1.56 -18.84
C ASP A 170 33.52 -0.65 -17.68
N MET A 171 32.30 -0.83 -17.16
CA MET A 171 31.79 -0.02 -16.04
C MET A 171 32.56 -0.37 -14.76
N SER A 172 33.07 0.65 -14.06
CA SER A 172 33.84 0.43 -12.83
C SER A 172 32.99 -0.26 -11.75
N ALA A 173 33.63 -1.11 -10.94
CA ALA A 173 32.94 -1.81 -9.85
C ALA A 173 32.20 -0.84 -8.92
N PHE A 174 32.80 0.34 -8.65
CA PHE A 174 32.18 1.40 -7.86
C PHE A 174 30.89 1.92 -8.49
N ALA A 175 30.90 2.28 -9.77
CA ALA A 175 29.72 2.83 -10.45
C ALA A 175 28.59 1.79 -10.53
N THR A 176 28.94 0.52 -10.76
CA THR A 176 28.01 -0.60 -10.73
C THR A 176 27.36 -0.77 -9.36
N THR A 177 28.15 -0.78 -8.27
CA THR A 177 27.61 -0.85 -6.89
C THR A 177 26.68 0.32 -6.57
N VAL A 178 27.03 1.53 -6.99
CA VAL A 178 26.21 2.74 -6.81
C VAL A 178 24.87 2.62 -7.52
N LEU A 179 24.86 2.22 -8.79
CA LEU A 179 23.65 2.04 -9.58
C LEU A 179 22.72 0.99 -8.95
N PHE A 180 23.27 -0.15 -8.54
CA PHE A 180 22.52 -1.20 -7.86
C PHE A 180 21.94 -0.75 -6.52
N SER A 181 22.73 -0.05 -5.71
CA SER A 181 22.29 0.41 -4.39
C SER A 181 21.10 1.37 -4.50
N PHE A 182 21.12 2.30 -5.46
CA PHE A 182 20.01 3.22 -5.67
C PHE A 182 18.81 2.56 -6.35
N GLY A 183 19.02 1.60 -7.26
CA GLY A 183 17.93 0.77 -7.81
C GLY A 183 17.22 -0.06 -6.74
N MET A 184 17.99 -0.62 -5.79
CA MET A 184 17.44 -1.31 -4.62
C MET A 184 16.66 -0.36 -3.72
N LEU A 185 17.19 0.84 -3.48
CA LEU A 185 16.50 1.85 -2.68
C LEU A 185 15.16 2.26 -3.30
N ALA A 186 15.10 2.44 -4.62
CA ALA A 186 13.86 2.71 -5.35
C ALA A 186 12.86 1.55 -5.25
N SER A 187 13.34 0.31 -5.31
CA SER A 187 12.51 -0.89 -5.13
C SER A 187 11.96 -0.97 -3.70
N VAL A 188 12.79 -0.75 -2.68
CA VAL A 188 12.35 -0.66 -1.27
C VAL A 188 11.30 0.44 -1.09
N MET A 189 11.52 1.61 -1.68
CA MET A 189 10.57 2.73 -1.63
C MET A 189 9.21 2.32 -2.20
N THR A 190 9.18 1.62 -3.33
CA THR A 190 7.95 1.15 -3.98
C THR A 190 7.22 0.13 -3.12
N GLU A 191 7.93 -0.86 -2.56
CA GLU A 191 7.32 -1.84 -1.65
C GLU A 191 6.79 -1.19 -0.35
N CYS A 192 7.46 -0.14 0.14
CA CYS A 192 7.00 0.62 1.29
C CYS A 192 5.66 1.33 1.03
N ILE A 193 5.28 1.61 -0.22
CA ILE A 193 3.95 2.16 -0.54
C ILE A 193 2.86 1.14 -0.23
N PHE A 194 3.06 -0.13 -0.60
CA PHE A 194 2.12 -1.21 -0.28
C PHE A 194 2.01 -1.43 1.22
N LEU A 195 3.15 -1.42 1.93
CA LEU A 195 3.16 -1.56 3.38
C LEU A 195 2.48 -0.36 4.06
N LEU A 196 2.69 0.86 3.57
CA LEU A 196 2.04 2.08 4.07
C LEU A 196 0.53 2.00 3.89
N ALA A 197 0.06 1.60 2.71
CA ALA A 197 -1.37 1.40 2.46
C ALA A 197 -1.95 0.33 3.38
N HIS A 198 -1.28 -0.83 3.49
CA HIS A 198 -1.72 -1.91 4.38
C HIS A 198 -1.84 -1.47 5.83
N LEU A 199 -0.82 -0.82 6.38
CA LEU A 199 -0.83 -0.33 7.76
C LEU A 199 -1.91 0.72 7.98
N SER A 200 -2.10 1.65 7.03
CA SER A 200 -3.11 2.71 7.13
C SER A 200 -4.54 2.14 7.21
N TYR A 201 -4.88 1.22 6.30
CA TYR A 201 -6.19 0.56 6.32
C TYR A 201 -6.36 -0.38 7.50
N TYR A 202 -5.28 -1.06 7.93
CA TYR A 202 -5.29 -1.90 9.11
C TYR A 202 -5.62 -1.12 10.38
N ILE A 203 -5.07 0.08 10.55
CA ILE A 203 -5.33 0.93 11.71
C ILE A 203 -6.81 1.32 11.77
N ILE A 204 -7.38 1.76 10.65
CA ILE A 204 -8.82 2.07 10.57
C ILE A 204 -9.65 0.82 10.90
N ALA A 205 -9.32 -0.32 10.27
CA ALA A 205 -9.99 -1.60 10.50
C ALA A 205 -9.92 -2.04 11.97
N HIS A 206 -8.79 -1.81 12.63
CA HIS A 206 -8.60 -2.12 14.05
C HIS A 206 -9.51 -1.27 14.94
N TYR A 207 -9.59 0.04 14.72
CA TYR A 207 -10.50 0.89 15.51
C TYR A 207 -11.97 0.63 15.21
N ILE A 208 -12.34 0.31 13.96
CA ILE A 208 -13.68 -0.17 13.62
C ILE A 208 -13.99 -1.46 14.40
N HIS A 209 -13.04 -2.40 14.46
CA HIS A 209 -13.21 -3.62 15.23
C HIS A 209 -13.39 -3.35 16.73
N LEU A 210 -12.63 -2.41 17.30
CA LEU A 210 -12.76 -2.04 18.72
C LEU A 210 -14.10 -1.36 19.02
N LEU A 211 -14.59 -0.51 18.11
CA LEU A 211 -15.90 0.13 18.22
C LEU A 211 -17.04 -0.90 18.20
N LEU A 212 -16.88 -1.97 17.41
CA LEU A 212 -17.88 -3.02 17.20
C LEU A 212 -17.74 -4.22 18.16
N HIS A 213 -16.85 -4.17 19.16
CA HIS A 213 -16.64 -5.28 20.08
C HIS A 213 -17.71 -5.27 21.20
N PRO A 214 -18.46 -6.38 21.42
CA PRO A 214 -19.58 -6.42 22.37
C PRO A 214 -19.14 -6.25 23.84
N ASP A 215 -17.97 -6.77 24.21
CA ASP A 215 -17.45 -6.70 25.60
C ASP A 215 -16.91 -5.30 25.95
N ASN A 216 -16.58 -4.49 24.94
CA ASN A 216 -16.12 -3.12 25.13
C ASN A 216 -17.23 -2.18 25.60
N HIS A 217 -18.51 -2.59 25.48
CA HIS A 217 -19.62 -1.78 25.94
C HIS A 217 -19.69 -1.66 27.46
N GLU A 218 -19.17 -2.62 28.23
CA GLU A 218 -19.14 -2.57 29.69
C GLU A 218 -17.91 -1.84 30.25
N GLU A 219 -16.75 -1.89 29.59
CA GLU A 219 -15.56 -1.15 30.03
C GLU A 219 -15.57 0.34 29.64
N LEU A 220 -16.11 0.70 28.46
CA LEU A 220 -16.37 2.11 28.11
C LEU A 220 -17.41 2.75 29.06
N LEU A 221 -18.33 1.94 29.61
CA LEU A 221 -19.32 2.39 30.61
C LEU A 221 -18.63 2.87 31.89
N VAL A 222 -17.57 2.22 32.36
CA VAL A 222 -16.86 2.60 33.61
C VAL A 222 -16.12 3.93 33.48
N ILE A 223 -15.65 4.27 32.27
CA ILE A 223 -14.93 5.53 32.01
C ILE A 223 -15.92 6.68 31.78
N SER A 224 -17.02 6.44 31.06
CA SER A 224 -18.03 7.47 30.73
C SER A 224 -19.03 7.76 31.87
N GLN A 225 -19.37 6.76 32.71
CA GLN A 225 -20.27 6.96 33.85
C GLN A 225 -19.71 7.83 34.96
N LYS A 226 -18.40 8.12 34.95
CA LYS A 226 -17.80 9.06 35.91
C LYS A 226 -18.12 10.52 35.60
N GLU A 227 -18.63 10.85 34.41
CA GLU A 227 -18.88 12.25 34.03
C GLU A 227 -20.32 12.56 33.64
N THR A 228 -21.14 11.64 33.13
CA THR A 228 -22.55 11.97 32.80
C THR A 228 -23.46 10.76 32.82
N GLY A 229 -24.43 10.74 33.74
CA GLY A 229 -25.50 9.75 33.77
C GLY A 229 -26.55 10.02 32.70
N CYS A 230 -26.37 9.47 31.49
CA CYS A 230 -27.47 9.24 30.55
C CYS A 230 -27.05 8.29 29.41
N ASN A 231 -27.80 7.20 29.19
CA ASN A 231 -27.54 6.23 28.11
C ASN A 231 -27.67 6.84 26.70
N THR A 232 -28.25 8.04 26.53
CA THR A 232 -28.28 8.78 25.25
C THR A 232 -26.89 9.30 24.84
N GLY A 233 -25.98 9.57 25.78
CA GLY A 233 -24.62 10.03 25.46
C GLY A 233 -23.71 8.95 24.85
N LYS A 234 -24.01 7.67 25.08
CA LYS A 234 -23.24 6.51 24.58
C LYS A 234 -23.24 6.43 23.05
N TRP A 235 -24.38 6.75 22.43
CA TRP A 235 -24.56 6.71 20.99
C TRP A 235 -23.92 7.90 20.29
N GLU A 236 -24.01 9.07 20.90
CA GLU A 236 -23.40 10.29 20.37
C GLU A 236 -21.88 10.12 20.27
N ILE A 237 -21.24 9.54 21.31
CA ILE A 237 -19.79 9.28 21.31
C ILE A 237 -19.41 8.24 20.24
N ASN A 238 -20.13 7.13 20.11
CA ASN A 238 -19.81 6.10 19.11
C ASN A 238 -19.99 6.62 17.68
N THR A 239 -21.03 7.41 17.41
CA THR A 239 -21.25 8.05 16.12
C THR A 239 -20.18 9.10 15.83
N VAL A 240 -19.73 9.85 16.84
CA VAL A 240 -18.61 10.80 16.70
C VAL A 240 -17.31 10.07 16.37
N ILE A 241 -16.96 8.99 17.10
CA ILE A 241 -15.78 8.15 16.81
C ILE A 241 -15.86 7.61 15.38
N PHE A 242 -17.01 7.08 14.98
CA PHE A 242 -17.21 6.53 13.66
C PHE A 242 -17.10 7.60 12.55
N ASN A 243 -17.62 8.80 12.78
CA ASN A 243 -17.46 9.93 11.85
C ASN A 243 -16.01 10.35 11.70
N HIS A 244 -15.22 10.36 12.78
CA HIS A 244 -13.77 10.61 12.70
C HIS A 244 -13.04 9.50 11.94
N LEU A 245 -13.43 8.23 12.11
CA LEU A 245 -12.88 7.10 11.34
C LEU A 245 -13.24 7.18 9.85
N CYS A 246 -14.47 7.55 9.51
CA CYS A 246 -14.89 7.81 8.13
C CYS A 246 -14.11 8.97 7.51
N ARG A 247 -13.89 10.05 8.28
CA ARG A 247 -13.05 11.17 7.84
C ARG A 247 -11.61 10.74 7.59
N ALA A 248 -11.02 9.98 8.51
CA ALA A 248 -9.67 9.43 8.33
C ALA A 248 -9.59 8.51 7.10
N SER A 249 -10.60 7.67 6.88
CA SER A 249 -10.70 6.80 5.72
C SER A 249 -10.84 7.58 4.41
N SER A 250 -11.66 8.64 4.38
CA SER A 250 -11.81 9.52 3.21
C SER A 250 -10.51 10.26 2.87
N GLU A 251 -9.80 10.79 3.87
CA GLU A 251 -8.51 11.44 3.66
C GLU A 251 -7.45 10.42 3.19
N ILE A 252 -7.42 9.20 3.76
CA ILE A 252 -6.56 8.10 3.26
C ILE A 252 -6.91 7.71 1.82
N ASN A 253 -8.18 7.64 1.48
CA ASN A 253 -8.63 7.37 0.12
C ASN A 253 -8.14 8.47 -0.83
N SER A 254 -8.18 9.74 -0.45
CA SER A 254 -7.62 10.82 -1.28
C SER A 254 -6.10 10.71 -1.51
N ILE A 255 -5.35 10.17 -0.53
CA ILE A 255 -3.90 9.95 -0.64
C ILE A 255 -3.61 8.78 -1.57
N PHE A 256 -4.33 7.66 -1.43
CA PHE A 256 -4.03 6.40 -2.13
C PHE A 256 -4.85 6.17 -3.40
N SER A 257 -5.92 6.92 -3.67
CA SER A 257 -6.81 6.65 -4.82
C SER A 257 -6.06 6.61 -6.15
N PHE A 258 -5.23 7.62 -6.41
CA PHE A 258 -4.43 7.73 -7.62
C PHE A 258 -3.26 6.74 -7.63
N PRO A 259 -2.42 6.64 -6.57
CA PRO A 259 -1.41 5.60 -6.46
C PRO A 259 -1.95 4.17 -6.67
N THR A 260 -3.11 3.85 -6.09
CA THR A 260 -3.70 2.52 -6.21
C THR A 260 -4.19 2.24 -7.62
N LEU A 261 -4.78 3.21 -8.33
CA LEU A 261 -5.12 3.06 -9.74
C LEU A 261 -3.87 2.71 -10.55
N PHE A 262 -2.83 3.54 -10.46
CA PHE A 262 -1.58 3.31 -11.18
C PHE A 262 -0.94 1.98 -10.80
N MET A 263 -0.86 1.66 -9.51
CA MET A 263 -0.29 0.38 -9.06
C MET A 263 -1.07 -0.81 -9.60
N LEU A 264 -2.40 -0.85 -9.47
CA LEU A 264 -3.20 -1.98 -9.96
C LEU A 264 -3.08 -2.15 -11.47
N THR A 265 -3.18 -1.07 -12.23
CA THR A 265 -3.05 -1.12 -13.70
C THR A 265 -1.63 -1.54 -14.10
N SER A 266 -0.60 -0.94 -13.49
CA SER A 266 0.82 -1.21 -13.76
C SER A 266 1.18 -2.69 -13.50
N LYS A 267 0.67 -3.24 -12.40
CA LYS A 267 0.91 -4.63 -11.98
C LYS A 267 0.09 -5.61 -12.80
N PHE A 268 -1.14 -5.27 -13.16
CA PHE A 268 -1.95 -6.12 -14.01
C PHE A 268 -1.35 -6.23 -15.43
N ILE A 269 -0.91 -5.11 -16.01
CA ILE A 269 -0.17 -5.12 -17.28
C ILE A 269 1.07 -5.99 -17.16
N SER A 270 1.84 -5.86 -16.07
CA SER A 270 3.03 -6.68 -15.83
C SER A 270 2.71 -8.17 -15.71
N VAL A 271 1.63 -8.55 -15.04
CA VAL A 271 1.16 -9.93 -14.94
C VAL A 271 0.84 -10.52 -16.32
N VAL A 272 0.04 -9.84 -17.14
CA VAL A 272 -0.34 -10.32 -18.48
C VAL A 272 0.88 -10.40 -19.38
N SER A 273 1.71 -9.36 -19.34
CA SER A 273 2.95 -9.24 -20.08
C SER A 273 3.95 -10.36 -19.77
N THR A 274 4.24 -10.57 -18.49
CA THR A 274 5.18 -11.60 -18.04
C THR A 274 4.66 -13.00 -18.32
N ALA A 275 3.36 -13.24 -18.16
CA ALA A 275 2.75 -14.51 -18.56
C ALA A 275 2.93 -14.78 -20.06
N TYR A 276 2.68 -13.78 -20.91
CA TYR A 276 2.84 -13.91 -22.36
C TYR A 276 4.29 -14.22 -22.74
N VAL A 277 5.25 -13.43 -22.25
CA VAL A 277 6.67 -13.64 -22.54
C VAL A 277 7.15 -14.99 -22.00
N CYS A 278 6.64 -15.43 -20.84
CA CYS A 278 6.93 -16.74 -20.28
C CYS A 278 6.52 -17.87 -21.23
N VAL A 279 5.25 -17.87 -21.69
CA VAL A 279 4.73 -18.91 -22.60
C VAL A 279 5.45 -18.85 -23.95
N TYR A 280 5.68 -17.65 -24.49
CA TYR A 280 6.42 -17.49 -25.74
C TYR A 280 7.84 -18.06 -25.64
N SER A 281 8.56 -17.76 -24.55
CA SER A 281 9.95 -18.21 -24.34
C SER A 281 10.05 -19.73 -24.22
N PHE A 282 9.02 -20.40 -23.69
CA PHE A 282 8.96 -21.87 -23.66
C PHE A 282 8.76 -22.47 -25.05
N GLY A 283 7.94 -21.85 -25.91
CA GLY A 283 7.66 -22.33 -27.25
C GLY A 283 8.76 -22.02 -28.27
N ARG A 284 9.50 -20.92 -28.07
CA ARG A 284 10.56 -20.44 -28.96
C ARG A 284 11.74 -19.91 -28.14
N PRO A 285 12.76 -20.74 -27.86
CA PRO A 285 13.92 -20.29 -27.10
C PRO A 285 14.67 -19.22 -27.91
N ASN A 286 14.79 -18.02 -27.33
CA ASN A 286 15.56 -16.90 -27.89
C ASN A 286 16.67 -16.52 -26.89
N PRO A 287 17.91 -16.29 -27.35
CA PRO A 287 19.05 -16.01 -26.48
C PRO A 287 18.87 -14.74 -25.64
N VAL A 288 18.16 -13.73 -26.15
CA VAL A 288 17.87 -12.48 -25.42
C VAL A 288 16.88 -12.73 -24.29
N LEU A 289 15.87 -13.58 -24.52
CA LEU A 289 14.87 -13.96 -23.50
C LEU A 289 15.43 -14.93 -22.45
N GLN A 290 16.53 -15.63 -22.77
CA GLN A 290 17.16 -16.58 -21.85
C GLN A 290 17.66 -15.91 -20.56
N ASP A 291 18.16 -14.68 -20.65
CA ASP A 291 18.56 -13.87 -19.48
C ASP A 291 17.39 -13.62 -18.52
N TYR A 292 16.17 -13.57 -19.06
CA TYR A 292 14.96 -13.27 -18.32
C TYR A 292 14.24 -14.51 -17.77
N THR A 293 14.70 -15.73 -18.08
CA THR A 293 14.05 -17.01 -17.75
C THR A 293 13.63 -17.13 -16.28
N LYS A 294 14.47 -16.65 -15.34
CA LYS A 294 14.16 -16.67 -13.91
C LYS A 294 13.36 -15.44 -13.46
N SER A 295 13.62 -14.29 -14.08
CA SER A 295 13.00 -12.99 -13.73
C SER A 295 11.52 -12.92 -14.06
N ILE A 296 11.12 -13.43 -15.21
CA ILE A 296 9.73 -13.39 -15.68
C ILE A 296 8.79 -14.12 -14.72
N PRO A 297 8.99 -15.42 -14.37
CA PRO A 297 8.09 -16.11 -13.45
C PRO A 297 8.12 -15.52 -12.05
N PHE A 298 9.27 -15.00 -11.60
CA PHE A 298 9.37 -14.32 -10.30
C PHE A 298 8.54 -13.03 -10.27
N VAL A 299 8.63 -12.19 -11.31
CA VAL A 299 7.82 -10.97 -11.44
C VAL A 299 6.34 -11.30 -11.53
N PHE A 300 5.96 -12.31 -12.33
CA PHE A 300 4.58 -12.79 -12.44
C PHE A 300 3.97 -13.14 -11.08
N ILE A 301 4.66 -13.97 -10.29
CA ILE A 301 4.19 -14.39 -8.96
C ILE A 301 4.14 -13.18 -8.01
N THR A 302 5.21 -12.39 -7.96
CA THR A 302 5.30 -11.27 -7.01
C THR A 302 4.29 -10.17 -7.32
N ASP A 303 3.98 -9.89 -8.58
CA ASP A 303 2.97 -8.89 -8.96
C ASP A 303 1.55 -9.36 -8.63
N TRP A 304 1.24 -10.65 -8.78
CA TRP A 304 -0.02 -11.21 -8.27
C TRP A 304 -0.15 -11.06 -6.74
N VAL A 305 0.92 -11.35 -6.00
CA VAL A 305 0.94 -11.18 -4.55
C VAL A 305 0.75 -9.71 -4.17
N ARG A 306 1.37 -8.77 -4.88
CA ARG A 306 1.20 -7.32 -4.65
C ARG A 306 -0.24 -6.87 -4.90
N ILE A 307 -0.86 -7.31 -6.01
CA ILE A 307 -2.27 -7.05 -6.29
C ILE A 307 -3.14 -7.60 -5.16
N PHE A 308 -2.92 -8.86 -4.77
CA PHE A 308 -3.67 -9.48 -3.68
C PHE A 308 -3.56 -8.71 -2.37
N ILE A 309 -2.35 -8.29 -1.96
CA ILE A 309 -2.13 -7.50 -0.74
C ILE A 309 -2.88 -6.17 -0.81
N ALA A 310 -2.83 -5.47 -1.95
CA ALA A 310 -3.52 -4.19 -2.14
C ALA A 310 -5.04 -4.34 -2.04
N LEU A 311 -5.61 -5.35 -2.71
CA LEU A 311 -7.04 -5.65 -2.67
C LEU A 311 -7.49 -6.08 -1.26
N TYR A 312 -6.71 -6.94 -0.59
CA TYR A 312 -6.99 -7.41 0.76
C TYR A 312 -6.95 -6.26 1.78
N ALA A 313 -5.95 -5.38 1.68
CA ALA A 313 -5.82 -4.21 2.56
C ALA A 313 -7.03 -3.27 2.42
N ALA A 314 -7.44 -2.97 1.18
CA ALA A 314 -8.58 -2.11 0.89
C ALA A 314 -9.92 -2.71 1.37
N ASP A 315 -10.06 -4.03 1.29
CA ASP A 315 -11.28 -4.76 1.70
C ASP A 315 -11.38 -4.95 3.21
N MET A 316 -10.27 -4.88 3.95
CA MET A 316 -10.22 -5.19 5.39
C MET A 316 -11.22 -4.42 6.27
N PRO A 317 -11.33 -3.07 6.22
CA PRO A 317 -12.28 -2.34 7.07
C PRO A 317 -13.74 -2.63 6.67
N VAL A 318 -13.98 -2.86 5.39
CA VAL A 318 -15.29 -3.12 4.80
C VAL A 318 -15.79 -4.52 5.15
N ARG A 319 -14.92 -5.53 5.04
CA ARG A 319 -15.23 -6.92 5.38
C ARG A 319 -15.59 -7.06 6.85
N LEU A 320 -14.83 -6.43 7.75
CA LEU A 320 -15.14 -6.42 9.19
C LEU A 320 -16.50 -5.78 9.47
N LEU A 321 -16.84 -4.70 8.75
CA LEU A 321 -18.15 -4.08 8.87
C LEU A 321 -19.27 -5.06 8.43
N ARG A 322 -19.10 -5.71 7.28
CA ARG A 322 -20.06 -6.70 6.74
C ARG A 322 -20.23 -7.92 7.64
N GLU A 323 -19.14 -8.54 8.08
CA GLU A 323 -19.15 -9.69 8.98
C GLU A 323 -19.91 -9.37 10.27
N ARG A 324 -19.75 -8.15 10.80
CA ARG A 324 -20.48 -7.70 11.99
C ARG A 324 -21.94 -7.37 11.74
N ILE A 325 -22.29 -6.80 10.58
CA ILE A 325 -23.70 -6.63 10.16
C ILE A 325 -24.40 -7.99 10.16
N ILE A 326 -23.77 -8.98 9.54
CA ILE A 326 -24.29 -10.34 9.41
C ILE A 326 -24.36 -11.03 10.80
N ALA A 327 -23.32 -10.87 11.64
CA ALA A 327 -23.32 -11.42 12.98
C ALA A 327 -24.42 -10.79 13.87
N ALA A 328 -24.62 -9.47 13.80
CA ALA A 328 -25.68 -8.76 14.53
C ALA A 328 -27.08 -9.12 14.03
N SER A 329 -27.24 -9.42 12.73
CA SER A 329 -28.51 -9.91 12.20
C SER A 329 -28.79 -11.36 12.60
N HIS A 330 -27.78 -12.20 12.85
CA HIS A 330 -27.94 -13.62 13.18
C HIS A 330 -27.83 -13.98 14.67
N SER A 331 -27.31 -13.10 15.54
CA SER A 331 -27.23 -13.38 16.98
C SER A 331 -28.62 -13.40 17.61
N GLY A 332 -29.20 -14.60 17.75
CA GLY A 332 -30.51 -14.85 18.34
C GLY A 332 -30.57 -14.80 19.88
N SER A 333 -29.71 -14.01 20.55
CA SER A 333 -29.61 -14.00 22.02
C SER A 333 -29.76 -12.58 22.60
N SER A 334 -30.84 -12.40 23.36
CA SER A 334 -31.08 -11.41 24.44
C SER A 334 -30.74 -9.92 24.23
N LYS A 335 -30.94 -9.35 23.05
CA LYS A 335 -31.02 -7.89 22.87
C LYS A 335 -32.44 -7.47 22.56
N THR A 336 -32.91 -6.36 23.15
CA THR A 336 -34.27 -5.87 22.89
C THR A 336 -34.43 -5.53 21.40
N LEU A 337 -35.66 -5.56 20.88
CA LEU A 337 -35.93 -5.20 19.48
C LEU A 337 -35.40 -3.79 19.15
N SER A 338 -35.40 -2.88 20.15
CA SER A 338 -34.82 -1.53 20.07
C SER A 338 -33.32 -1.57 19.81
N ASP A 339 -32.55 -2.33 20.59
CA ASP A 339 -31.09 -2.46 20.41
C ASP A 339 -30.72 -3.02 19.03
N ARG A 340 -31.56 -3.92 18.50
CA ARG A 340 -31.37 -4.54 17.19
C ARG A 340 -31.68 -3.56 16.05
N ILE A 341 -32.76 -2.78 16.17
CA ILE A 341 -33.12 -1.72 15.22
C ILE A 341 -32.10 -0.57 15.28
N GLU A 342 -31.59 -0.23 16.47
CA GLU A 342 -30.59 0.83 16.68
C GLU A 342 -29.21 0.44 16.13
N ALA A 343 -28.75 -0.78 16.38
CA ALA A 343 -27.52 -1.30 15.75
C ALA A 343 -27.66 -1.36 14.22
N MET A 344 -28.83 -1.77 13.72
CA MET A 344 -29.12 -1.83 12.29
C MET A 344 -29.23 -0.41 11.66
N SER A 345 -29.71 0.58 12.41
CA SER A 345 -29.72 2.01 12.04
C SER A 345 -28.32 2.60 11.96
N MET A 346 -27.45 2.34 12.96
CA MET A 346 -26.04 2.72 12.93
C MET A 346 -25.32 2.09 11.73
N LEU A 347 -25.62 0.82 11.45
CA LEU A 347 -25.10 0.08 10.29
C LEU A 347 -25.66 0.58 8.95
N MET A 348 -26.93 1.03 8.88
CA MET A 348 -27.51 1.63 7.68
C MET A 348 -27.02 3.07 7.43
N GLN A 349 -26.74 3.85 8.48
CA GLN A 349 -26.09 5.16 8.35
C GLN A 349 -24.60 5.03 8.00
N THR A 350 -24.00 3.88 8.31
CA THR A 350 -22.67 3.53 7.87
C THR A 350 -22.68 3.14 6.39
N ASP A 351 -22.65 4.16 5.53
CA ASP A 351 -22.50 3.94 4.10
C ASP A 351 -21.13 3.29 3.83
N GLU A 352 -21.14 2.02 3.45
CA GLU A 352 -19.96 1.22 3.10
C GLU A 352 -19.07 1.97 2.08
N ASN A 353 -19.68 2.81 1.23
CA ASN A 353 -18.98 3.63 0.25
C ASN A 353 -18.07 4.70 0.88
N ARG A 354 -18.30 5.10 2.14
CA ARG A 354 -17.46 6.10 2.85
C ARG A 354 -16.15 5.51 3.36
N VAL A 355 -16.07 4.19 3.50
CA VAL A 355 -14.90 3.47 4.04
C VAL A 355 -14.16 2.69 2.94
N ARG A 356 -14.81 2.49 1.79
CA ARG A 356 -14.21 1.84 0.61
C ARG A 356 -13.15 2.72 -0.04
N LEU A 357 -12.02 2.10 -0.36
CA LEU A 357 -11.02 2.70 -1.25
C LEU A 357 -11.57 2.73 -2.69
N SER A 358 -11.44 3.88 -3.34
CA SER A 358 -11.77 4.03 -4.75
C SER A 358 -10.50 4.34 -5.54
N ALA A 359 -10.30 3.66 -6.67
CA ALA A 359 -9.20 3.91 -7.58
C ALA A 359 -9.52 5.16 -8.42
N ALA A 360 -9.23 6.33 -7.86
CA ALA A 360 -9.48 7.65 -8.45
C ALA A 360 -10.91 7.85 -9.00
N GLY A 361 -11.92 7.22 -8.40
CA GLY A 361 -13.32 7.31 -8.84
C GLY A 361 -13.72 6.33 -9.94
N PHE A 362 -12.78 5.56 -10.52
CA PHE A 362 -13.09 4.63 -11.61
C PHE A 362 -13.77 3.35 -11.13
N PHE A 363 -13.25 2.74 -10.06
CA PHE A 363 -13.80 1.52 -9.48
C PHE A 363 -13.47 1.41 -7.99
N ASN A 364 -14.27 0.63 -7.27
CA ASN A 364 -14.02 0.31 -5.87
C ASN A 364 -12.94 -0.77 -5.77
N VAL A 365 -11.95 -0.56 -4.91
CA VAL A 365 -10.84 -1.49 -4.72
C VAL A 365 -11.19 -2.48 -3.62
N GLY A 366 -11.18 -3.76 -3.93
CA GLY A 366 -11.40 -4.81 -2.94
C GLY A 366 -11.29 -6.21 -3.53
N MET A 367 -11.49 -7.22 -2.68
CA MET A 367 -11.29 -8.64 -3.04
C MET A 367 -12.23 -9.14 -4.16
N HIS A 368 -13.37 -8.47 -4.34
CA HIS A 368 -14.33 -8.74 -5.42
C HIS A 368 -13.73 -8.58 -6.84
N LEU A 369 -12.60 -7.87 -6.98
CA LEU A 369 -11.93 -7.71 -8.28
C LEU A 369 -11.12 -8.94 -8.69
N ILE A 370 -10.77 -9.85 -7.78
CA ILE A 370 -9.89 -11.00 -8.10
C ILE A 370 -10.46 -11.86 -9.24
N PRO A 371 -11.72 -12.33 -9.21
CA PRO A 371 -12.27 -13.13 -10.31
C PRO A 371 -12.24 -12.40 -11.66
N ALA A 372 -12.54 -11.10 -11.66
CA ALA A 372 -12.53 -10.28 -12.87
C ALA A 372 -11.10 -10.10 -13.43
N LEU A 373 -10.11 -9.85 -12.57
CA LEU A 373 -8.70 -9.74 -12.96
C LEU A 373 -8.16 -11.08 -13.49
N THR A 374 -8.46 -12.19 -12.81
CA THR A 374 -8.06 -13.51 -13.27
C THR A 374 -8.68 -13.86 -14.62
N GLY A 375 -9.99 -13.61 -14.78
CA GLY A 375 -10.68 -13.80 -16.06
C GLY A 375 -10.06 -12.98 -17.18
N ALA A 376 -9.84 -11.68 -16.95
CA ALA A 376 -9.21 -10.79 -17.91
C ALA A 376 -7.79 -11.24 -18.27
N ALA A 377 -6.97 -11.66 -17.30
CA ALA A 377 -5.62 -12.16 -17.55
C ALA A 377 -5.64 -13.40 -18.45
N VAL A 378 -6.55 -14.35 -18.19
CA VAL A 378 -6.72 -15.55 -19.05
C VAL A 378 -7.18 -15.16 -20.45
N THR A 379 -8.16 -14.25 -20.57
CA THR A 379 -8.65 -13.78 -21.88
C THR A 379 -7.55 -13.12 -22.71
N TYR A 380 -6.78 -12.20 -22.12
CA TYR A 380 -5.67 -11.56 -22.83
C TYR A 380 -4.58 -12.54 -23.20
N MET A 381 -4.28 -13.52 -22.33
CA MET A 381 -3.35 -14.60 -22.65
C MET A 381 -3.81 -15.42 -23.86
N VAL A 382 -5.09 -15.78 -23.93
CA VAL A 382 -5.64 -16.51 -25.10
C VAL A 382 -5.51 -15.68 -26.37
N ILE A 383 -5.87 -14.39 -26.32
CA ILE A 383 -5.78 -13.49 -27.48
C ILE A 383 -4.32 -13.38 -27.96
N LEU A 384 -3.39 -13.14 -27.03
CA LEU A 384 -1.97 -12.96 -27.36
C LEU A 384 -1.29 -14.25 -27.86
N LEU A 385 -1.80 -15.43 -27.48
CA LEU A 385 -1.30 -16.71 -27.99
C LEU A 385 -1.85 -17.07 -29.38
N GLN A 386 -2.96 -16.46 -29.79
CA GLN A 386 -3.56 -16.67 -31.11
C GLN A 386 -3.04 -15.68 -32.17
N SER A 387 -2.46 -14.57 -31.74
CA SER A 387 -1.74 -13.59 -32.59
C SER A 387 -0.31 -14.02 -32.84
#